data_AF-A0A8C3V319-F1
#
_entry.id   AF-A0A8C3V319-F1
#
_cell.length_a   1.000
_cell.length_b   1.000
_cell.length_c   1.000
_cell.angle_alpha   90.00
_cell.angle_beta   90.00
_cell.angle_gamma   90.00
#
_symmetry.space_group_name_H-M   'P 1'
#
loop_
_entity.id
_entity.type
_entity.pdbx_description
1 polymer ?
#
loop_
_entity_poly.entity_id
_entity_poly.type
_entity_poly.pdbx_seq_one_letter_code
_entity_poly.pdbx_strand_id
1 'polypeptide(L)'
;AHALVIYRPWALLPFLEKPRTPSQAENNFTVKIVIFQFFTNFSSLIYIPGLGMDVPDSPQGCHPSGCITDLFIQMAVIMVLKQTISNIMEYLKQKSPKKRSMMLGEEEEAEDPCKRQWLHNYELNEVNVFSLFNEYLEIVIQYSFTTIFVAAFPLAPLLALINNVIEIHMDAIKMMRLRRRMVPRKAKDIGIWLQVLEAIGILAVIGNGLVIAITSDFIPVQVYKYMYSPCARENHTSMDCSTGYINNSLSVFHIRDFEPHTKVLPEFNGIQLKNCRYRDYRNADDYTYTVQFWHIFAARLAFLILFEHVALCVKAIAAWYIPDVPQKVKNLILKEKHSNLQNELRWVMP
;
A
#
# COMPACT_ATOMS: atom_id res chain seq x y z
N ALA A 1 7.78 18.28 7.82
CA ALA A 1 8.11 18.68 9.21
C ALA A 1 7.27 17.90 10.22
N HIS A 2 5.98 17.64 9.95
CA HIS A 2 5.11 16.81 10.79
C HIS A 2 5.54 15.33 10.90
N ALA A 3 6.05 14.74 9.81
CA ALA A 3 6.69 13.42 9.80
C ALA A 3 7.76 13.26 10.91
N LEU A 4 8.70 14.20 11.01
CA LEU A 4 9.83 14.15 11.97
C LEU A 4 9.43 14.27 13.45
N VAL A 5 8.25 14.78 13.78
CA VAL A 5 7.81 14.93 15.19
C VAL A 5 7.38 13.59 15.77
N ILE A 6 6.77 12.71 14.96
CA ILE A 6 6.31 11.38 15.39
C ILE A 6 7.46 10.35 15.36
N TYR A 7 8.45 10.51 14.48
CA TYR A 7 9.59 9.57 14.39
C TYR A 7 10.68 9.76 15.45
N ARG A 8 10.66 10.84 16.23
CA ARG A 8 11.72 11.15 17.23
C ARG A 8 11.97 10.04 18.27
N PRO A 9 10.94 9.38 18.84
CA PRO A 9 11.15 8.26 19.75
C PRO A 9 11.74 7.02 19.04
N TRP A 10 11.32 6.77 17.80
CA TRP A 10 11.78 5.62 17.01
C TRP A 10 13.17 5.81 16.41
N ALA A 11 13.60 7.05 16.21
CA ALA A 11 14.98 7.38 15.84
C ALA A 11 15.99 7.06 16.93
N LEU A 12 15.57 6.93 18.20
CA LEU A 12 16.45 6.57 19.33
C LEU A 12 16.61 5.05 19.51
N LEU A 13 15.68 4.25 18.99
CA LEU A 13 15.67 2.79 19.12
C LEU A 13 16.89 2.07 18.51
N PRO A 14 17.41 2.46 17.33
CA PRO A 14 18.64 1.86 16.79
C PRO A 14 19.89 2.19 17.62
N PHE A 15 19.93 3.34 18.31
CA PHE A 15 21.08 3.70 19.15
C PHE A 15 21.13 2.87 20.44
N LEU A 16 20.00 2.38 20.92
CA LEU A 16 19.91 1.45 22.05
C LEU A 16 20.45 0.05 21.70
N GLU A 17 20.31 -0.39 20.44
CA GLU A 17 20.76 -1.72 19.97
C GLU A 17 22.28 -1.82 19.73
N LYS A 18 23.04 -0.72 19.78
CA LYS A 18 24.50 -0.67 19.54
C LYS A 18 24.94 -1.51 18.31
N PRO A 19 24.46 -1.18 17.10
CA PRO A 19 24.83 -1.90 15.88
C PRO A 19 26.34 -1.82 15.60
N ARG A 20 26.91 -2.92 15.10
CA ARG A 20 28.37 -3.05 14.87
C ARG A 20 28.85 -2.23 13.66
N THR A 21 27.98 -1.99 12.68
CA THR A 21 28.28 -1.21 11.48
C THR A 21 27.20 -0.18 11.20
N PRO A 22 27.53 0.97 10.58
CA PRO A 22 26.53 1.97 10.21
C PRO A 22 25.46 1.43 9.24
N SER A 23 25.84 0.54 8.32
CA SER A 23 24.89 -0.10 7.40
C SER A 23 23.87 -0.99 8.14
N GLN A 24 24.30 -1.72 9.18
CA GLN A 24 23.37 -2.50 9.98
C GLN A 24 22.40 -1.61 10.78
N ALA A 25 22.89 -0.48 11.29
CA ALA A 25 22.06 0.51 11.96
C ALA A 25 20.95 1.05 11.04
N GLU A 26 21.33 1.41 9.81
CA GLU A 26 20.43 1.92 8.78
C GLU A 26 19.39 0.86 8.37
N ASN A 27 19.78 -0.40 8.24
CA ASN A 27 18.87 -1.50 7.90
C ASN A 27 17.83 -1.74 9.01
N ASN A 28 18.26 -1.86 10.27
CA ASN A 28 17.35 -2.06 11.40
C ASN A 28 16.38 -0.90 11.56
N PHE A 29 16.87 0.34 11.41
CA PHE A 29 16.04 1.54 11.41
C PHE A 29 15.00 1.51 10.29
N THR A 30 15.42 1.13 9.09
CA THR A 30 14.54 1.06 7.92
C THR A 30 13.39 0.09 8.13
N VAL A 31 13.69 -1.14 8.56
CA VAL A 31 12.67 -2.17 8.80
C VAL A 31 11.66 -1.70 9.85
N LYS A 32 12.12 -1.15 10.98
CA LYS A 32 11.24 -0.68 12.06
C LYS A 32 10.30 0.43 11.60
N ILE A 33 10.82 1.42 10.87
CA ILE A 33 9.98 2.52 10.38
C ILE A 33 9.01 2.04 9.31
N VAL A 34 9.46 1.19 8.38
CA VAL A 34 8.57 0.64 7.34
C VAL A 34 7.41 -0.11 7.99
N ILE A 35 7.68 -0.97 8.97
CA ILE A 35 6.63 -1.69 9.70
C ILE A 35 5.66 -0.72 10.38
N PHE A 36 6.18 0.26 11.12
CA PHE A 36 5.35 1.25 11.80
C PHE A 36 4.49 2.06 10.82
N GLN A 37 5.08 2.50 9.70
CA GLN A 37 4.37 3.23 8.66
C GLN A 37 3.35 2.38 7.94
N PHE A 38 3.67 1.10 7.72
CA PHE A 38 2.74 0.16 7.13
C PHE A 38 1.48 0.04 8.01
N PHE A 39 1.63 -0.32 9.28
CA PHE A 39 0.48 -0.43 10.18
C PHE A 39 -0.27 0.90 10.34
N THR A 40 0.43 2.02 10.39
CA THR A 40 -0.21 3.34 10.54
C THR A 40 -1.05 3.71 9.31
N ASN A 41 -0.53 3.47 8.10
CA ASN A 41 -1.20 3.84 6.86
C ASN A 41 -2.27 2.82 6.44
N PHE A 42 -2.08 1.54 6.77
CA PHE A 42 -2.95 0.45 6.35
C PHE A 42 -3.95 -0.02 7.43
N SER A 43 -3.81 0.38 8.70
CA SER A 43 -4.73 -0.04 9.77
C SER A 43 -6.19 0.25 9.46
N SER A 44 -6.49 1.46 9.00
CA SER A 44 -7.85 1.87 8.62
C SER A 44 -8.39 1.07 7.43
N LEU A 45 -7.54 0.73 6.46
CA LEU A 45 -7.90 -0.03 5.26
C LEU A 45 -8.06 -1.53 5.54
N ILE A 46 -7.39 -2.07 6.55
CA ILE A 46 -7.53 -3.45 7.02
C ILE A 46 -8.74 -3.58 7.96
N TYR A 47 -9.04 -2.52 8.73
CA TYR A 47 -10.13 -2.51 9.69
C TYR A 47 -11.51 -2.58 9.04
N ILE A 48 -11.76 -1.74 8.02
CA ILE A 48 -13.04 -1.70 7.28
C ILE A 48 -13.46 -3.08 6.75
N PRO A 49 -12.60 -3.84 6.04
CA PRO A 49 -12.97 -5.13 5.47
C PRO A 49 -12.93 -6.31 6.44
N GLY A 50 -12.05 -6.28 7.45
CA GLY A 50 -11.69 -7.47 8.24
C GLY A 50 -12.40 -7.62 9.58
N LEU A 51 -12.75 -6.52 10.24
CA LEU A 51 -13.33 -6.53 11.60
C LEU A 51 -14.74 -5.92 11.67
N GLY A 52 -15.14 -5.12 10.67
CA GLY A 52 -16.48 -4.53 10.60
C GLY A 52 -17.60 -5.52 10.23
N MET A 53 -17.27 -6.74 9.80
CA MET A 53 -18.25 -7.76 9.41
C MET A 53 -18.84 -8.53 10.60
N ASP A 54 -18.13 -8.60 11.73
CA ASP A 54 -18.46 -9.50 12.85
C ASP A 54 -18.80 -8.78 14.18
N VAL A 55 -18.93 -7.44 14.20
CA VAL A 55 -19.35 -6.70 15.40
C VAL A 55 -20.78 -6.20 15.25
N PRO A 56 -21.78 -6.86 15.87
CA PRO A 56 -23.20 -6.57 15.68
C PRO A 56 -23.67 -5.17 16.12
N ASP A 57 -22.84 -4.45 16.89
CA ASP A 57 -23.20 -3.16 17.52
C ASP A 57 -22.25 -2.00 17.19
N SER A 58 -21.39 -2.14 16.18
CA SER A 58 -20.53 -1.01 15.80
C SER A 58 -21.32 0.02 14.97
N PRO A 59 -21.29 1.33 15.29
CA PRO A 59 -22.01 2.39 14.57
C PRO A 59 -21.49 2.65 13.13
N GLN A 60 -20.60 1.80 12.63
CA GLN A 60 -19.90 1.90 11.36
C GLN A 60 -20.23 0.70 10.47
N GLY A 61 -21.52 0.32 10.44
CA GLY A 61 -22.00 -0.67 9.49
C GLY A 61 -21.72 -0.22 8.06
N CYS A 62 -21.21 -1.11 7.22
CA CYS A 62 -20.95 -0.80 5.82
C CYS A 62 -22.23 -0.35 5.11
N HIS A 63 -22.08 0.52 4.13
CA HIS A 63 -23.18 0.95 3.27
C HIS A 63 -23.86 -0.27 2.62
N PRO A 64 -25.18 -0.24 2.32
CA PRO A 64 -25.86 -1.38 1.67
C PRO A 64 -25.24 -1.81 0.33
N SER A 65 -24.50 -0.90 -0.32
CA SER A 65 -23.70 -1.14 -1.53
C SER A 65 -22.40 -1.93 -1.31
N GLY A 66 -22.06 -2.26 -0.06
CA GLY A 66 -20.87 -3.01 0.34
C GLY A 66 -19.72 -2.13 0.86
N CYS A 67 -18.76 -2.74 1.55
CA CYS A 67 -17.61 -2.02 2.13
C CYS A 67 -16.56 -1.63 1.07
N ILE A 68 -16.57 -2.26 -0.13
CA ILE A 68 -15.57 -2.04 -1.18
C ILE A 68 -15.57 -0.60 -1.70
N THR A 69 -16.73 0.07 -1.72
CA THR A 69 -16.84 1.49 -2.12
C THR A 69 -16.13 2.41 -1.14
N ASP A 70 -16.19 2.08 0.16
CA ASP A 70 -15.56 2.86 1.21
C ASP A 70 -14.04 2.72 1.13
N LEU A 71 -13.54 1.49 0.89
CA LEU A 71 -12.14 1.26 0.57
C LEU A 71 -11.69 2.02 -0.69
N PHE A 72 -12.49 1.99 -1.77
CA PHE A 72 -12.17 2.70 -3.01
C PHE A 72 -12.04 4.22 -2.78
N ILE A 73 -13.01 4.83 -2.10
CA ILE A 73 -13.00 6.27 -1.82
C ILE A 73 -11.79 6.62 -0.94
N GLN A 74 -11.57 5.83 0.12
CA GLN A 74 -10.44 6.05 1.01
C GLN A 74 -9.11 5.94 0.26
N MET A 75 -8.96 4.98 -0.66
CA MET A 75 -7.76 4.82 -1.48
C MET A 75 -7.54 5.96 -2.45
N ALA A 76 -8.60 6.39 -3.15
CA ALA A 76 -8.54 7.54 -4.04
C ALA A 76 -8.13 8.81 -3.27
N VAL A 77 -8.72 9.05 -2.10
CA VAL A 77 -8.38 10.19 -1.25
C VAL A 77 -6.95 10.11 -0.76
N ILE A 78 -6.50 8.99 -0.18
CA ILE A 78 -5.14 8.86 0.34
C ILE A 78 -4.11 9.03 -0.78
N MET A 79 -4.32 8.41 -1.93
CA MET A 79 -3.36 8.44 -3.04
C MET A 79 -3.28 9.80 -3.72
N VAL A 80 -4.41 10.51 -3.89
CA VAL A 80 -4.42 11.85 -4.48
C VAL A 80 -3.98 12.90 -3.46
N LEU A 81 -4.51 12.86 -2.24
CA LEU A 81 -4.29 13.89 -1.23
C LEU A 81 -2.89 13.83 -0.64
N LYS A 82 -2.42 12.63 -0.24
CA LYS A 82 -1.07 12.49 0.34
C LYS A 82 -0.02 12.92 -0.67
N GLN A 83 -0.20 12.57 -1.93
CA GLN A 83 0.76 12.88 -2.97
C GLN A 83 0.75 14.35 -3.37
N THR A 84 -0.43 14.93 -3.60
CA THR A 84 -0.53 16.36 -3.91
C THR A 84 -0.05 17.23 -2.74
N ILE A 85 -0.38 16.86 -1.50
CA ILE A 85 0.11 17.59 -0.32
C ILE A 85 1.62 17.43 -0.16
N SER A 86 2.20 16.24 -0.38
CA SER A 86 3.65 16.03 -0.31
C SER A 86 4.37 16.97 -1.29
N ASN A 87 3.94 16.94 -2.56
CA ASN A 87 4.53 17.72 -3.65
C ASN A 87 4.34 19.23 -3.41
N ILE A 88 3.17 19.66 -2.93
CA ILE A 88 2.88 21.07 -2.60
C ILE A 88 3.69 21.53 -1.39
N MET A 89 3.71 20.76 -0.30
CA MET A 89 4.47 21.11 0.91
C MET A 89 5.95 21.25 0.61
N GLU A 90 6.47 20.40 -0.26
CA GLU A 90 7.86 20.45 -0.66
C GLU A 90 8.17 21.70 -1.49
N TYR A 91 7.32 22.01 -2.47
CA TYR A 91 7.41 23.23 -3.27
C TYR A 91 7.26 24.51 -2.41
N LEU A 92 6.39 24.50 -1.40
CA LEU A 92 6.21 25.63 -0.49
C LEU A 92 7.40 25.81 0.47
N LYS A 93 7.94 24.70 1.00
CA LYS A 93 9.12 24.73 1.86
C LYS A 93 10.38 25.15 1.10
N GLN A 94 10.39 24.96 -0.21
CA GLN A 94 11.40 25.48 -1.13
C GLN A 94 11.34 27.02 -1.29
N LYS A 95 10.15 27.63 -1.14
CA LYS A 95 9.94 29.07 -1.36
C LYS A 95 10.12 29.91 -0.09
N SER A 96 10.17 29.30 1.10
CA SER A 96 10.43 30.02 2.34
C SER A 96 11.90 30.44 2.39
N PRO A 97 12.22 31.75 2.34
CA PRO A 97 13.60 32.20 2.50
C PRO A 97 14.07 31.78 3.91
N LYS A 98 15.24 31.15 4.01
CA LYS A 98 15.92 30.99 5.31
C LYS A 98 16.27 32.39 5.81
N LYS A 99 15.38 32.99 6.59
CA LYS A 99 15.63 34.23 7.31
C LYS A 99 16.56 33.89 8.48
N ARG A 100 17.86 33.74 8.23
CA ARG A 100 18.85 33.63 9.31
C ARG A 100 20.16 34.35 8.98
N SER A 101 20.27 35.52 9.61
CA SER A 101 21.49 36.29 9.90
C SER A 101 22.23 36.94 8.72
N MET A 102 21.54 37.87 8.04
CA MET A 102 22.22 39.08 7.54
C MET A 102 22.48 40.01 8.75
N MET A 103 23.37 39.58 9.63
CA MET A 103 23.90 40.34 10.77
C MET A 103 25.29 39.76 11.07
N LEU A 104 26.18 39.87 10.11
CA LEU A 104 27.61 39.89 10.37
C LEU A 104 28.16 40.90 9.37
N GLY A 105 28.39 42.13 9.86
CA GLY A 105 29.04 43.16 9.07
C GLY A 105 30.45 42.70 8.77
N GLU A 106 30.80 42.67 7.49
CA GLU A 106 32.19 42.56 7.05
C GLU A 106 32.32 43.31 5.72
N GLU A 107 33.44 44.01 5.63
CA GLU A 107 33.77 45.13 4.76
C GLU A 107 33.67 44.83 3.26
N GLU A 108 33.40 45.86 2.46
CA GLU A 108 33.35 45.83 1.00
C GLU A 108 34.75 45.56 0.40
N GLU A 109 35.22 44.32 0.46
CA GLU A 109 36.27 43.82 -0.43
C GLU A 109 35.65 43.22 -1.71
N ALA A 110 36.38 43.34 -2.83
CA ALA A 110 35.99 42.78 -4.12
C ALA A 110 35.70 41.27 -3.98
N GLU A 111 34.41 40.93 -3.93
CA GLU A 111 33.96 39.60 -3.55
C GLU A 111 34.41 38.55 -4.59
N ASP A 112 35.39 37.72 -4.22
CA ASP A 112 35.87 36.60 -5.05
C ASP A 112 34.66 35.76 -5.52
N PRO A 113 34.47 35.57 -6.85
CA PRO A 113 33.41 34.72 -7.38
C PRO A 113 33.34 33.34 -6.72
N CYS A 114 34.49 32.79 -6.31
CA CYS A 114 34.59 31.51 -5.62
C CYS A 114 33.97 31.56 -4.21
N LYS A 115 34.26 32.61 -3.42
CA LYS A 115 33.72 32.82 -2.07
C LYS A 115 32.19 32.95 -2.13
N ARG A 116 31.67 33.73 -3.09
CA ARG A 116 30.22 33.87 -3.31
C ARG A 116 29.56 32.53 -3.67
N GLN A 117 30.17 31.74 -4.55
CA GLN A 117 29.65 30.42 -4.91
C GLN A 117 29.66 29.44 -3.72
N TRP A 118 30.71 29.47 -2.89
CA TRP A 118 30.81 28.64 -1.70
C TRP A 118 29.76 29.02 -0.65
N LEU A 119 29.57 30.31 -0.36
CA LEU A 119 28.56 30.82 0.56
C LEU A 119 27.14 30.43 0.10
N HIS A 120 26.83 30.65 -1.18
CA HIS A 120 25.55 30.23 -1.75
C HIS A 120 25.30 28.73 -1.56
N ASN A 121 26.30 27.88 -1.83
CA ASN A 121 26.17 26.43 -1.59
C ASN A 121 26.04 26.10 -0.10
N TYR A 122 26.71 26.83 0.78
CA TYR A 122 26.60 26.63 2.22
C TYR A 122 25.21 27.01 2.74
N GLU A 123 24.53 28.00 2.18
CA GLU A 123 23.16 28.36 2.62
C GLU A 123 22.09 27.30 2.27
N LEU A 124 22.35 26.43 1.28
CA LEU A 124 21.45 25.35 0.88
C LEU A 124 21.17 24.38 2.04
N ASN A 125 20.08 23.60 1.89
CA ASN A 125 19.71 22.61 2.90
C ASN A 125 20.74 21.48 2.99
N GLU A 126 21.09 21.12 4.22
CA GLU A 126 21.96 19.98 4.48
C GLU A 126 21.29 18.67 4.06
N VAL A 127 22.10 17.75 3.56
CA VAL A 127 21.64 16.42 3.16
C VAL A 127 22.20 15.40 4.13
N ASN A 128 21.29 14.75 4.85
CA ASN A 128 21.61 13.65 5.74
C ASN A 128 21.35 12.31 5.03
N VAL A 129 21.93 11.22 5.55
CA VAL A 129 21.66 9.86 5.06
C VAL A 129 20.15 9.53 5.13
N PHE A 130 19.46 10.06 6.15
CA PHE A 130 18.01 9.95 6.30
C PHE A 130 17.20 10.68 5.22
N SER A 131 17.81 11.56 4.43
CA SER A 131 17.11 12.21 3.33
C SER A 131 16.69 11.19 2.29
N LEU A 132 17.64 10.39 1.79
CA LEU A 132 17.39 9.40 0.77
C LEU A 132 16.43 8.31 1.28
N PHE A 133 16.53 7.98 2.57
CA PHE A 133 15.59 7.08 3.25
C PHE A 133 14.14 7.52 3.12
N ASN A 134 13.83 8.81 3.32
CA ASN A 134 12.46 9.31 3.21
C ASN A 134 11.95 9.25 1.78
N GLU A 135 12.79 9.57 0.79
CA GLU A 135 12.39 9.48 -0.63
C GLU A 135 12.07 8.01 -1.00
N TYR A 136 12.90 7.04 -0.55
CA TYR A 136 12.59 5.62 -0.74
C TYR A 136 11.33 5.16 -0.01
N LEU A 137 11.13 5.63 1.23
CA LEU A 137 9.96 5.29 2.02
C LEU A 137 8.67 5.74 1.33
N GLU A 138 8.67 6.92 0.71
CA GLU A 138 7.54 7.42 -0.07
C GLU A 138 7.21 6.50 -1.26
N ILE A 139 8.23 6.14 -2.05
CA ILE A 139 8.09 5.23 -3.20
C ILE A 139 7.58 3.86 -2.76
N VAL A 140 8.11 3.30 -1.67
CA VAL A 140 7.73 1.97 -1.15
C VAL A 140 6.29 1.95 -0.63
N ILE A 141 5.85 3.02 0.04
CA ILE A 141 4.46 3.14 0.49
C ILE A 141 3.51 3.28 -0.70
N GLN A 142 3.87 4.05 -1.73
CA GLN A 142 3.10 4.15 -2.97
C GLN A 142 3.02 2.79 -3.70
N TYR A 143 4.13 2.05 -3.77
CA TYR A 143 4.15 0.69 -4.30
C TYR A 143 3.24 -0.25 -3.50
N SER A 144 3.22 -0.13 -2.18
CA SER A 144 2.35 -0.94 -1.31
C SER A 144 0.86 -0.67 -1.58
N PHE A 145 0.46 0.59 -1.72
CA PHE A 145 -0.93 0.93 -2.06
C PHE A 145 -1.35 0.42 -3.44
N THR A 146 -0.46 0.53 -4.43
CA THR A 146 -0.76 0.10 -5.81
C THR A 146 -0.82 -1.41 -5.97
N THR A 147 -0.12 -2.18 -5.14
CA THR A 147 -0.06 -3.64 -5.24
C THR A 147 -1.05 -4.36 -4.33
N ILE A 148 -1.18 -3.96 -3.07
CA ILE A 148 -2.01 -4.67 -2.07
C ILE A 148 -3.51 -4.49 -2.32
N PHE A 149 -3.93 -3.34 -2.84
CA PHE A 149 -5.34 -2.97 -3.01
C PHE A 149 -5.76 -2.80 -4.48
N VAL A 150 -5.01 -3.38 -5.42
CA VAL A 150 -5.31 -3.24 -6.86
C VAL A 150 -6.67 -3.83 -7.24
N ALA A 151 -7.11 -4.89 -6.56
CA ALA A 151 -8.42 -5.50 -6.77
C ALA A 151 -9.58 -4.55 -6.40
N ALA A 152 -9.37 -3.65 -5.44
CA ALA A 152 -10.36 -2.64 -5.05
C ALA A 152 -10.30 -1.40 -5.96
N PHE A 153 -9.10 -0.99 -6.40
CA PHE A 153 -8.90 0.21 -7.22
C PHE A 153 -7.98 -0.05 -8.43
N PRO A 154 -8.55 -0.45 -9.60
CA PRO A 154 -7.75 -0.82 -10.76
C PRO A 154 -7.03 0.37 -11.43
N LEU A 155 -7.46 1.61 -11.17
CA LEU A 155 -6.81 2.82 -11.70
C LEU A 155 -5.58 3.25 -10.89
N ALA A 156 -5.28 2.59 -9.76
CA ALA A 156 -4.13 2.90 -8.91
C ALA A 156 -2.80 2.99 -9.67
N PRO A 157 -2.44 2.02 -10.54
CA PRO A 157 -1.16 2.05 -11.23
C PRO A 157 -1.03 3.24 -12.19
N LEU A 158 -2.13 3.67 -12.81
CA LEU A 158 -2.14 4.84 -13.71
C LEU A 158 -1.87 6.14 -12.94
N LEU A 159 -2.53 6.32 -11.79
CA LEU A 159 -2.29 7.49 -10.93
C LEU A 159 -0.87 7.50 -10.39
N ALA A 160 -0.36 6.33 -9.98
CA ALA A 160 1.01 6.19 -9.53
C ALA A 160 2.03 6.50 -10.64
N LEU A 161 1.75 6.13 -11.89
CA LEU A 161 2.61 6.47 -13.01
C LEU A 161 2.69 7.99 -13.23
N ILE A 162 1.54 8.67 -13.27
CA ILE A 162 1.50 10.13 -13.44
C ILE A 162 2.26 10.80 -12.30
N ASN A 163 2.07 10.32 -11.07
CA ASN A 163 2.82 10.83 -9.94
C ASN A 163 4.32 10.62 -10.10
N ASN A 164 4.77 9.40 -10.41
CA ASN A 164 6.19 9.10 -10.56
C ASN A 164 6.86 9.97 -11.62
N VAL A 165 6.17 10.31 -12.72
CA VAL A 165 6.69 11.23 -13.74
C VAL A 165 6.93 12.63 -13.15
N ILE A 166 5.96 13.17 -12.42
CA ILE A 166 6.10 14.49 -11.76
C ILE A 166 7.20 14.44 -10.70
N GLU A 167 7.23 13.36 -9.92
CA GLU A 167 8.15 13.18 -8.79
C GLU A 167 9.61 13.15 -9.23
N ILE A 168 9.93 12.40 -10.31
CA ILE A 168 11.29 12.37 -10.87
C ILE A 168 11.79 13.78 -11.21
N HIS A 169 10.93 14.63 -11.76
CA HIS A 169 11.29 16.01 -12.09
C HIS A 169 11.44 16.89 -10.84
N MET A 170 10.54 16.75 -9.86
CA MET A 170 10.60 17.48 -8.60
C MET A 170 11.86 17.11 -7.80
N ASP A 171 12.16 15.83 -7.69
CA ASP A 171 13.37 15.31 -7.04
C ASP A 171 14.65 15.79 -7.71
N ALA A 172 14.69 15.81 -9.05
CA ALA A 172 15.83 16.35 -9.79
C ALA A 172 16.05 17.84 -9.46
N ILE A 173 14.99 18.65 -9.42
CA ILE A 173 15.08 20.06 -9.06
C ILE A 173 15.54 20.23 -7.60
N LYS A 174 14.98 19.43 -6.69
CA LYS A 174 15.34 19.37 -5.27
C LYS A 174 16.83 19.08 -5.08
N MET A 175 17.37 18.07 -5.76
CA MET A 175 18.77 17.69 -5.64
C MET A 175 19.72 18.67 -6.32
N MET A 176 19.32 19.31 -7.43
CA MET A 176 20.18 20.22 -8.18
C MET A 176 20.21 21.65 -7.63
N ARG A 177 19.11 22.16 -7.07
CA ARG A 177 18.98 23.59 -6.72
C ARG A 177 18.81 23.87 -5.24
N LEU A 178 18.33 22.91 -4.43
CA LEU A 178 17.83 23.20 -3.08
C LEU A 178 18.65 22.58 -1.95
N ARG A 179 19.48 21.60 -2.31
CA ARG A 179 20.23 20.79 -1.38
C ARG A 179 21.71 20.91 -1.67
N ARG A 180 22.52 20.87 -0.61
CA ARG A 180 23.96 20.76 -0.75
C ARG A 180 24.32 19.49 -1.50
N ARG A 181 25.39 19.53 -2.30
CA ARG A 181 25.87 18.36 -3.04
C ARG A 181 26.21 17.23 -2.07
N MET A 182 25.61 16.06 -2.30
CA MET A 182 25.93 14.85 -1.53
C MET A 182 27.33 14.34 -1.86
N VAL A 183 28.01 13.80 -0.85
CA VAL A 183 29.26 13.06 -1.06
C VAL A 183 28.94 11.74 -1.76
N PRO A 184 29.53 11.45 -2.93
CA PRO A 184 29.24 10.23 -3.66
C PRO A 184 29.66 9.01 -2.83
N ARG A 185 28.73 8.06 -2.64
CA ARG A 185 28.96 6.76 -2.01
C ARG A 185 28.72 5.66 -3.04
N LYS A 186 29.57 4.63 -3.03
CA LYS A 186 29.37 3.44 -3.86
C LYS A 186 28.47 2.46 -3.13
N ALA A 187 27.41 2.01 -3.79
CA ALA A 187 26.53 0.95 -3.33
C ALA A 187 26.35 -0.07 -4.47
N LYS A 188 26.28 -1.37 -4.12
CA LYS A 188 26.10 -2.45 -5.09
C LYS A 188 24.62 -2.65 -5.45
N ASP A 189 23.74 -2.40 -4.50
CA ASP A 189 22.30 -2.58 -4.58
C ASP A 189 21.56 -1.46 -3.84
N ILE A 190 20.23 -1.47 -3.89
CA ILE A 190 19.38 -0.58 -3.08
C ILE A 190 19.31 -1.03 -1.61
N GLY A 191 19.99 -2.12 -1.23
CA GLY A 191 20.02 -2.64 0.15
C GLY A 191 18.74 -3.32 0.60
N ILE A 192 18.37 -3.10 1.87
CA ILE A 192 17.23 -3.74 2.56
C ILE A 192 15.88 -3.52 1.87
N TRP A 193 15.76 -2.47 1.06
CA TRP A 193 14.54 -2.15 0.32
C TRP A 193 14.10 -3.26 -0.65
N LEU A 194 15.03 -4.05 -1.19
CA LEU A 194 14.67 -5.23 -2.01
C LEU A 194 13.85 -6.25 -1.22
N GLN A 195 14.31 -6.58 -0.02
CA GLN A 195 13.62 -7.53 0.86
C GLN A 195 12.26 -6.98 1.31
N VAL A 196 12.19 -5.67 1.56
CA VAL A 196 10.92 -4.99 1.88
C VAL A 196 9.93 -5.08 0.70
N LEU A 197 10.36 -4.79 -0.53
CA LEU A 197 9.52 -4.88 -1.72
C LEU A 197 9.06 -6.32 -1.99
N GLU A 198 9.92 -7.31 -1.75
CA GLU A 198 9.56 -8.73 -1.86
C GLU A 198 8.49 -9.13 -0.83
N ALA A 199 8.66 -8.70 0.42
CA ALA A 199 7.68 -8.95 1.49
C ALA A 199 6.33 -8.29 1.17
N ILE A 200 6.33 -7.05 0.67
CA ILE A 200 5.12 -6.36 0.19
C ILE A 200 4.47 -7.14 -0.96
N GLY A 201 5.26 -7.70 -1.87
CA GLY A 201 4.74 -8.52 -2.97
C GLY A 201 4.01 -9.78 -2.49
N ILE A 202 4.50 -10.44 -1.43
CA ILE A 202 3.80 -11.58 -0.80
C ILE A 202 2.52 -11.11 -0.11
N LEU A 203 2.60 -10.02 0.66
CA LEU A 203 1.44 -9.42 1.32
C LEU A 203 0.38 -8.95 0.32
N ALA A 204 0.77 -8.53 -0.88
CA ALA A 204 -0.15 -8.12 -1.92
C ALA A 204 -1.00 -9.27 -2.44
N VAL A 205 -0.44 -10.49 -2.55
CA VAL A 205 -1.22 -11.68 -2.93
C VAL A 205 -2.31 -11.96 -1.88
N ILE A 206 -1.92 -11.98 -0.60
CA ILE A 206 -2.84 -12.22 0.52
C ILE A 206 -3.89 -11.11 0.60
N GLY A 207 -3.47 -9.84 0.51
CA GLY A 207 -4.34 -8.67 0.58
C GLY A 207 -5.40 -8.65 -0.52
N ASN A 208 -5.01 -8.87 -1.77
CA ASN A 208 -5.98 -8.93 -2.87
C ASN A 208 -6.91 -10.15 -2.75
N GLY A 209 -6.40 -11.30 -2.29
CA GLY A 209 -7.22 -12.48 -2.01
C GLY A 209 -8.30 -12.19 -0.96
N LEU A 210 -7.92 -11.55 0.15
CA LEU A 210 -8.85 -11.13 1.21
C LEU A 210 -9.88 -10.11 0.73
N VAL A 211 -9.45 -9.10 -0.04
CA VAL A 211 -10.35 -8.10 -0.63
C VAL A 211 -11.40 -8.79 -1.50
N ILE A 212 -10.99 -9.68 -2.41
CA ILE A 212 -11.93 -10.37 -3.30
C ILE A 212 -12.82 -11.36 -2.53
N ALA A 213 -12.29 -12.09 -1.55
CA ALA A 213 -13.07 -13.10 -0.83
C ALA A 213 -14.07 -12.49 0.16
N ILE A 214 -13.64 -11.48 0.93
CA ILE A 214 -14.40 -10.96 2.07
C ILE A 214 -15.22 -9.74 1.67
N THR A 215 -14.63 -8.75 1.00
CA THR A 215 -15.32 -7.47 0.71
C THR A 215 -16.15 -7.47 -0.55
N SER A 216 -15.80 -8.31 -1.53
CA SER A 216 -16.52 -8.36 -2.80
C SER A 216 -17.70 -9.31 -2.72
N ASP A 217 -18.75 -8.95 -3.46
CA ASP A 217 -19.93 -9.78 -3.67
C ASP A 217 -19.69 -10.91 -4.68
N PHE A 218 -18.47 -11.03 -5.19
CA PHE A 218 -18.09 -12.04 -6.16
C PHE A 218 -18.40 -13.46 -5.67
N ILE A 219 -17.91 -13.86 -4.49
CA ILE A 219 -18.10 -15.23 -3.98
C ILE A 219 -19.57 -15.53 -3.66
N PRO A 220 -20.30 -14.70 -2.89
CA PRO A 220 -21.71 -14.94 -2.61
C PRO A 220 -22.60 -15.01 -3.87
N VAL A 221 -22.35 -14.16 -4.87
CA VAL A 221 -23.08 -14.19 -6.14
C VAL A 221 -22.81 -15.50 -6.90
N GLN A 222 -21.57 -15.98 -6.94
CA GLN A 222 -21.26 -17.27 -7.57
C GLN A 222 -21.93 -18.44 -6.84
N VAL A 223 -21.85 -18.49 -5.51
CA VAL A 223 -22.51 -19.55 -4.73
C VAL A 223 -24.03 -19.53 -4.95
N TYR A 224 -24.65 -18.35 -4.98
CA TYR A 224 -26.06 -18.21 -5.31
C TYR A 224 -26.36 -18.75 -6.71
N LYS A 225 -25.59 -18.33 -7.73
CA LYS A 225 -25.79 -18.72 -9.12
C LYS A 225 -25.75 -20.24 -9.30
N TYR A 226 -24.81 -20.94 -8.65
CA TYR A 226 -24.64 -22.37 -8.83
C TYR A 226 -25.51 -23.25 -7.93
N MET A 227 -25.87 -22.79 -6.72
CA MET A 227 -26.57 -23.64 -5.73
C MET A 227 -28.02 -23.24 -5.45
N TYR A 228 -28.36 -21.95 -5.58
CA TYR A 228 -29.63 -21.41 -5.10
C TYR A 228 -30.44 -20.66 -6.16
N SER A 229 -29.87 -20.46 -7.35
CA SER A 229 -30.53 -19.73 -8.42
C SER A 229 -31.74 -20.48 -8.97
N PRO A 230 -32.68 -19.75 -9.62
CA PRO A 230 -33.76 -20.38 -10.36
C PRO A 230 -33.24 -21.38 -11.41
N CYS A 231 -32.08 -21.12 -12.01
CA CYS A 231 -31.44 -22.03 -12.98
C CYS A 231 -30.94 -23.34 -12.37
N ALA A 232 -30.61 -23.37 -11.08
CA ALA A 232 -30.25 -24.60 -10.38
C ALA A 232 -31.48 -25.44 -10.02
N ARG A 233 -32.66 -24.80 -9.92
CA ARG A 233 -33.93 -25.42 -9.53
C ARG A 233 -34.83 -25.78 -10.71
N GLU A 234 -34.78 -25.01 -11.78
CA GLU A 234 -35.65 -25.12 -12.96
C GLU A 234 -34.82 -25.07 -14.25
N ASN A 235 -35.11 -25.97 -15.20
CA ASN A 235 -34.41 -26.08 -16.49
C ASN A 235 -34.81 -25.00 -17.52
N HIS A 236 -35.08 -23.76 -17.09
CA HIS A 236 -35.44 -22.67 -17.98
C HIS A 236 -34.18 -21.93 -18.46
N THR A 237 -33.81 -22.14 -19.72
CA THR A 237 -32.59 -21.58 -20.35
C THR A 237 -32.69 -20.10 -20.74
N SER A 238 -33.84 -19.45 -20.53
CA SER A 238 -34.11 -18.08 -21.00
C SER A 238 -34.13 -17.00 -19.91
N MET A 239 -33.78 -17.33 -18.66
CA MET A 239 -33.75 -16.38 -17.55
C MET A 239 -32.33 -16.20 -17.02
N ASP A 240 -31.96 -14.96 -16.68
CA ASP A 240 -30.69 -14.67 -16.04
C ASP A 240 -30.64 -15.31 -14.64
N CYS A 241 -29.67 -16.18 -14.41
CA CYS A 241 -29.53 -16.92 -13.14
C CYS A 241 -29.20 -16.03 -11.92
N SER A 242 -28.96 -14.73 -12.14
CA SER A 242 -28.74 -13.74 -11.08
C SER A 242 -30.03 -13.07 -10.60
N THR A 243 -31.15 -13.29 -11.29
CA THR A 243 -32.45 -12.70 -10.92
C THR A 243 -32.89 -13.21 -9.55
N GLY A 244 -33.22 -12.29 -8.65
CA GLY A 244 -33.64 -12.61 -7.29
C GLY A 244 -32.51 -12.67 -6.26
N TYR A 245 -31.23 -12.46 -6.65
CA TYR A 245 -30.09 -12.48 -5.73
C TYR A 245 -30.27 -11.52 -4.54
N ILE A 246 -30.61 -10.25 -4.79
CA ILE A 246 -30.78 -9.24 -3.73
C ILE A 246 -31.88 -9.63 -2.73
N ASN A 247 -32.96 -10.27 -3.21
CA ASN A 247 -34.04 -10.71 -2.34
C ASN A 247 -33.63 -11.93 -1.50
N ASN A 248 -32.73 -12.78 -2.01
CA ASN A 248 -32.19 -13.94 -1.29
C ASN A 248 -31.05 -13.57 -0.32
N SER A 249 -30.27 -12.53 -0.63
CA SER A 249 -29.11 -12.11 0.19
C SER A 249 -29.50 -11.30 1.43
N LEU A 250 -30.79 -10.97 1.59
CA LEU A 250 -31.30 -10.16 2.69
C LEU A 250 -32.08 -11.03 3.68
N SER A 251 -31.65 -11.05 4.94
CA SER A 251 -32.39 -11.65 6.04
C SER A 251 -33.44 -10.69 6.58
N VAL A 252 -34.54 -11.24 7.08
CA VAL A 252 -35.65 -10.49 7.67
C VAL A 252 -35.44 -10.38 9.17
N PHE A 253 -35.64 -9.18 9.72
CA PHE A 253 -35.67 -8.91 11.15
C PHE A 253 -37.03 -8.38 11.57
N HIS A 254 -37.65 -8.95 12.60
CA HIS A 254 -38.91 -8.46 13.12
C HIS A 254 -38.66 -7.38 14.18
N ILE A 255 -39.26 -6.19 14.00
CA ILE A 255 -39.03 -5.03 14.90
C ILE A 255 -39.54 -5.31 16.33
N ARG A 256 -40.40 -6.31 16.49
CA ARG A 256 -40.90 -6.76 17.80
C ARG A 256 -39.80 -7.33 18.69
N ASP A 257 -38.72 -7.83 18.09
CA ASP A 257 -37.65 -8.53 18.78
C ASP A 257 -36.48 -7.61 19.15
N PHE A 258 -36.63 -6.29 18.94
CA PHE A 258 -35.68 -5.32 19.47
C PHE A 258 -35.65 -5.34 20.99
N GLU A 259 -34.45 -5.26 21.55
CA GLU A 259 -34.28 -5.09 22.98
C GLU A 259 -34.99 -3.81 23.47
N PRO A 260 -35.52 -3.80 24.70
CA PRO A 260 -36.37 -2.72 25.20
C PRO A 260 -35.73 -1.33 25.15
N HIS A 261 -34.40 -1.26 25.16
CA HIS A 261 -33.60 -0.05 25.26
C HIS A 261 -33.08 0.49 23.91
N THR A 262 -33.25 -0.24 22.80
CA THR A 262 -32.80 0.15 21.45
C THR A 262 -33.96 0.47 20.49
N LYS A 263 -35.19 0.61 21.02
CA LYS A 263 -36.40 0.83 20.22
C LYS A 263 -36.28 2.08 19.33
N VAL A 264 -36.07 1.83 18.04
CA VAL A 264 -36.24 2.83 16.98
C VAL A 264 -37.74 3.14 16.85
N LEU A 265 -38.11 4.41 16.66
CA LEU A 265 -39.51 4.77 16.39
C LEU A 265 -39.99 3.97 15.16
N PRO A 266 -41.08 3.18 15.27
CA PRO A 266 -41.54 2.29 14.20
C PRO A 266 -42.29 3.04 13.07
N GLU A 267 -42.23 4.37 13.05
CA GLU A 267 -42.92 5.23 12.11
C GLU A 267 -41.94 5.90 11.15
N PHE A 268 -42.00 5.48 9.89
CA PHE A 268 -41.38 6.18 8.78
C PHE A 268 -42.51 6.65 7.86
N ASN A 269 -42.70 7.96 7.73
CA ASN A 269 -43.78 8.57 6.93
C ASN A 269 -45.21 8.05 7.22
N GLY A 270 -45.55 7.80 8.49
CA GLY A 270 -46.91 7.38 8.89
C GLY A 270 -47.27 5.93 8.58
N ILE A 271 -46.30 5.10 8.15
CA ILE A 271 -46.48 3.66 7.92
C ILE A 271 -45.83 2.90 9.08
N GLN A 272 -46.60 2.01 9.72
CA GLN A 272 -46.06 1.08 10.72
C GLN A 272 -45.21 0.01 10.03
N LEU A 273 -43.89 0.10 10.20
CA LEU A 273 -42.97 -0.94 9.78
C LEU A 273 -43.11 -2.16 10.71
N LYS A 274 -43.28 -3.36 10.12
CA LYS A 274 -43.33 -4.63 10.86
C LYS A 274 -41.99 -5.36 10.84
N ASN A 275 -41.33 -5.33 9.68
CA ASN A 275 -40.12 -6.09 9.40
C ASN A 275 -39.09 -5.19 8.72
N CYS A 276 -37.82 -5.34 9.08
CA CYS A 276 -36.67 -4.76 8.40
C CYS A 276 -35.91 -5.84 7.65
N ARG A 277 -35.11 -5.46 6.65
CA ARG A 277 -34.20 -6.36 5.95
C ARG A 277 -32.77 -5.89 6.16
N TYR A 278 -31.90 -6.82 6.53
CA TYR A 278 -30.48 -6.56 6.72
C TYR A 278 -29.66 -7.59 5.97
N ARG A 279 -28.40 -7.27 5.72
CA ARG A 279 -27.53 -8.08 4.88
C ARG A 279 -26.80 -9.11 5.73
N ASP A 280 -27.42 -10.26 5.90
CA ASP A 280 -26.82 -11.44 6.54
C ASP A 280 -27.55 -12.72 6.07
N TYR A 281 -26.98 -13.89 6.33
CA TYR A 281 -27.53 -15.20 5.95
C TYR A 281 -28.12 -15.91 7.17
N ARG A 282 -29.07 -15.25 7.84
CA ARG A 282 -29.74 -15.73 9.06
C ARG A 282 -31.19 -16.12 8.83
N ASN A 283 -31.68 -17.05 9.64
CA ASN A 283 -33.09 -17.44 9.62
C ASN A 283 -33.97 -16.32 10.22
N ALA A 284 -35.22 -16.20 9.76
CA ALA A 284 -36.13 -15.15 10.20
C ALA A 284 -36.72 -15.41 11.61
N ASP A 285 -36.87 -16.67 11.99
CA ASP A 285 -37.53 -17.06 13.25
C ASP A 285 -36.55 -17.06 14.43
N ASP A 286 -35.41 -17.76 14.29
CA ASP A 286 -34.46 -17.99 15.39
C ASP A 286 -33.19 -17.12 15.29
N TYR A 287 -33.05 -16.31 14.23
CA TYR A 287 -31.87 -15.47 13.96
C TYR A 287 -30.51 -16.20 13.90
N THR A 288 -30.51 -17.53 13.83
CA THR A 288 -29.33 -18.38 13.68
C THR A 288 -28.82 -18.40 12.25
N TYR A 289 -27.53 -18.70 12.07
CA TYR A 289 -26.93 -18.85 10.75
C TYR A 289 -27.56 -19.98 9.94
N THR A 290 -27.87 -19.70 8.68
CA THR A 290 -28.42 -20.69 7.74
C THR A 290 -27.30 -21.56 7.14
N VAL A 291 -27.67 -22.68 6.51
CA VAL A 291 -26.72 -23.49 5.73
C VAL A 291 -26.07 -22.68 4.58
N GLN A 292 -26.79 -21.69 4.04
CA GLN A 292 -26.26 -20.80 3.00
C GLN A 292 -25.04 -20.01 3.48
N PHE A 293 -25.07 -19.53 4.74
CA PHE A 293 -23.92 -18.86 5.38
C PHE A 293 -22.68 -19.74 5.33
N TRP A 294 -22.81 -21.01 5.74
CA TRP A 294 -21.69 -21.95 5.79
C TRP A 294 -21.16 -22.32 4.41
N HIS A 295 -22.01 -22.46 3.39
CA HIS A 295 -21.56 -22.66 2.01
C HIS A 295 -20.76 -21.45 1.49
N ILE A 296 -21.21 -20.23 1.78
CA ILE A 296 -20.49 -19.01 1.37
C ILE A 296 -19.17 -18.89 2.12
N PHE A 297 -19.17 -19.15 3.43
CA PHE A 297 -17.95 -19.12 4.25
C PHE A 297 -16.91 -20.14 3.77
N ALA A 298 -17.33 -21.38 3.52
CA ALA A 298 -16.47 -22.42 2.98
C ALA A 298 -15.93 -22.04 1.59
N ALA A 299 -16.77 -21.50 0.70
CA ALA A 299 -16.36 -21.05 -0.63
C ALA A 299 -15.36 -19.89 -0.56
N ARG A 300 -15.50 -18.96 0.39
CA ARG A 300 -14.54 -17.86 0.62
C ARG A 300 -13.16 -18.39 1.02
N LEU A 301 -13.12 -19.32 1.98
CA LEU A 301 -11.87 -19.94 2.42
C LEU A 301 -11.21 -20.75 1.30
N ALA A 302 -12.00 -21.57 0.59
CA ALA A 302 -11.50 -22.35 -0.54
C ALA A 302 -10.93 -21.46 -1.64
N PHE A 303 -11.63 -20.37 -1.99
CA PHE A 303 -11.15 -19.39 -2.95
C PHE A 303 -9.84 -18.75 -2.51
N LEU A 304 -9.73 -18.32 -1.25
CA LEU A 304 -8.52 -17.67 -0.73
C LEU A 304 -7.31 -18.61 -0.81
N ILE A 305 -7.45 -19.85 -0.36
CA ILE A 305 -6.39 -20.86 -0.44
C ILE A 305 -5.98 -21.09 -1.91
N LEU A 306 -6.94 -21.32 -2.80
CA LEU A 306 -6.66 -21.56 -4.22
C LEU A 306 -5.98 -20.36 -4.88
N PHE A 307 -6.48 -19.15 -4.63
CA PHE A 307 -5.96 -17.92 -5.19
C PHE A 307 -4.51 -17.67 -4.75
N GLU A 308 -4.22 -17.84 -3.46
CA GLU A 308 -2.86 -17.68 -2.91
C GLU A 308 -1.89 -18.68 -3.54
N HIS A 309 -2.24 -19.98 -3.56
CA HIS A 309 -1.35 -21.01 -4.10
C HIS A 309 -1.11 -20.82 -5.61
N VAL A 310 -2.15 -20.49 -6.38
CA VAL A 310 -2.01 -20.23 -7.83
C VAL A 310 -1.11 -19.03 -8.08
N ALA A 311 -1.33 -17.92 -7.37
CA ALA A 311 -0.51 -16.71 -7.54
C ALA A 311 0.95 -16.94 -7.16
N LEU A 312 1.22 -17.66 -6.06
CA LEU A 312 2.57 -18.03 -5.66
C LEU A 312 3.25 -18.97 -6.66
N CYS A 313 2.50 -19.94 -7.22
CA CYS A 313 3.00 -20.79 -8.30
C CYS A 313 3.38 -19.99 -9.55
N VAL A 314 2.54 -19.03 -9.96
CA VAL A 314 2.85 -18.15 -11.10
C VAL A 314 4.09 -17.30 -10.82
N LYS A 315 4.23 -16.76 -9.60
CA LYS A 315 5.46 -16.04 -9.18
C LYS A 315 6.69 -16.93 -9.29
N ALA A 316 6.61 -18.19 -8.83
CA ALA A 316 7.72 -19.13 -8.90
C ALA A 316 8.09 -19.49 -10.34
N ILE A 317 7.10 -19.69 -11.21
CA ILE A 317 7.33 -19.93 -12.65
C ILE A 317 8.01 -18.73 -13.30
N ALA A 318 7.56 -17.51 -13.00
CA ALA A 318 8.17 -16.29 -13.53
C ALA A 318 9.63 -16.14 -13.07
N ALA A 319 9.90 -16.41 -11.79
CA ALA A 319 11.25 -16.39 -11.23
C ALA A 319 12.16 -17.47 -11.85
N TRP A 320 11.60 -18.64 -12.21
CA TRP A 320 12.35 -19.69 -12.90
C TRP A 320 12.65 -19.33 -14.36
N TYR A 321 11.74 -18.64 -15.04
CA TYR A 321 11.89 -18.27 -16.45
C TYR A 321 12.85 -17.09 -16.67
N ILE A 322 12.86 -16.11 -15.76
CA ILE A 322 13.66 -14.89 -15.90
C ILE A 322 14.99 -15.07 -15.15
N PRO A 323 16.15 -15.14 -15.84
CA PRO A 323 17.44 -15.26 -15.16
C PRO A 323 17.82 -13.96 -14.45
N ASP A 324 18.34 -14.06 -13.22
CA ASP A 324 18.74 -12.90 -12.39
C ASP A 324 19.80 -12.01 -13.05
N VAL A 325 20.68 -12.59 -13.87
CA VAL A 325 21.74 -11.86 -14.58
C VAL A 325 21.51 -11.96 -16.08
N PRO A 326 21.38 -10.83 -16.79
CA PRO A 326 21.26 -10.83 -18.24
C PRO A 326 22.47 -11.49 -18.91
N GLN A 327 22.22 -12.35 -19.89
CA GLN A 327 23.27 -13.11 -20.58
C GLN A 327 24.35 -12.22 -21.20
N LYS A 328 23.97 -11.02 -21.67
CA LYS A 328 24.91 -10.03 -22.21
C LYS A 328 25.94 -9.58 -21.17
N VAL A 329 25.52 -9.35 -19.93
CA VAL A 329 26.40 -8.95 -18.82
C VAL A 329 27.30 -10.12 -18.42
N LYS A 330 26.74 -11.33 -18.33
CA LYS A 330 27.51 -12.54 -18.05
C LYS A 330 28.62 -12.76 -19.09
N ASN A 331 28.30 -12.63 -20.37
CA ASN A 331 29.27 -12.76 -21.45
C ASN A 331 30.35 -11.66 -21.41
N LEU A 332 29.97 -10.43 -21.05
CA LEU A 332 30.92 -9.32 -20.91
C LEU A 332 31.91 -9.56 -19.76
N ILE A 333 31.41 -9.98 -18.59
CA ILE A 333 32.25 -10.34 -17.44
C ILE A 333 33.18 -11.50 -17.79
N LEU A 334 32.68 -12.52 -18.50
CA LEU A 334 33.52 -13.65 -18.94
C LEU A 334 34.60 -13.20 -19.93
N LYS A 335 34.28 -12.30 -20.87
CA LYS A 335 35.24 -11.76 -21.83
C LYS A 335 36.32 -10.93 -21.15
N GLU A 336 35.95 -10.08 -20.20
CA GLU A 336 36.88 -9.28 -19.41
C GLU A 336 37.79 -10.18 -18.57
N LYS A 337 37.22 -11.17 -17.89
CA LYS A 337 37.99 -12.16 -17.11
C LYS A 337 38.96 -12.95 -17.98
N HIS A 338 38.52 -13.37 -19.17
CA HIS A 338 39.38 -14.06 -20.14
C HIS A 338 40.53 -13.17 -20.63
N SER A 339 40.24 -11.90 -20.96
CA SER A 339 41.26 -10.93 -21.37
C SER A 339 42.29 -10.68 -20.27
N ASN A 340 41.84 -10.56 -19.02
CA ASN A 340 42.73 -10.36 -17.87
C ASN A 340 43.64 -11.57 -17.66
N LEU A 341 43.09 -12.79 -17.74
CA LEU A 341 43.89 -14.02 -17.63
C LEU A 341 44.90 -14.16 -18.77
N GLN A 342 44.54 -13.78 -20.01
CA GLN A 342 45.47 -13.79 -21.14
C GLN A 342 46.61 -12.79 -20.95
N ASN A 343 46.33 -11.62 -20.37
CA ASN A 343 47.36 -10.64 -20.06
C ASN A 343 48.32 -11.19 -19.00
N GLU A 344 47.79 -11.73 -17.89
CA GLU A 344 48.59 -12.37 -16.83
C GLU A 344 49.46 -13.51 -17.38
N LEU A 345 48.92 -14.40 -18.22
CA LEU A 345 49.71 -15.48 -18.84
C LEU A 345 50.87 -14.95 -19.71
N ARG A 346 50.64 -13.83 -20.41
CA ARG A 346 51.65 -13.18 -21.25
C ARG A 346 52.76 -12.52 -20.43
N TRP A 347 52.48 -12.15 -19.18
CA TRP A 347 53.50 -11.66 -18.23
C TRP A 347 54.29 -12.81 -17.57
N VAL A 348 53.69 -14.00 -17.45
CA VAL A 348 54.31 -15.16 -16.77
C VAL A 348 55.12 -16.04 -17.72
N MET A 349 54.79 -16.08 -19.01
CA MET A 349 55.60 -16.76 -20.04
C MET A 349 56.38 -15.72 -20.85
N PRO A 350 57.68 -15.49 -20.56
CA PRO A 350 58.52 -14.54 -21.28
C PRO A 350 58.80 -14.92 -22.74
#